data_AF-A0A137NX26-F1
#
_entry.id   AF-A0A137NX26-F1
#
_cell.length_a   1.000
_cell.length_b   1.000
_cell.length_c   1.000
_cell.angle_alpha   90.00
_cell.angle_beta   90.00
_cell.angle_gamma   90.00
#
_symmetry.space_group_name_H-M   'P 1'
#
loop_
_entity.id
_entity.type
_entity.pdbx_description
1 polymer ?
#
loop_
_entity_poly.entity_id
_entity_poly.type
_entity_poly.pdbx_seq_one_letter_code
_entity_poly.pdbx_strand_id
1 'polypeptide(L)'
;MKFYYYLSFALTALADCQQDPTSDSCANYTLDPKTVTDSLNDLCTQMPNMPGCGIGYMCGNNTSIQNQPYCSQFSQLADICATDMPKMSGCKPYVQICNAKNTKVKQCFDNPPLPSLPDTMTAQSLVKSICTEMTMDGCEKCAGSKASSCDLIGVYSQLCIAMPEMSQCSAWKGMCDAQGPNKNSFPLCQSSDSNVDAPPTMRMYFHTGFADYILFKEWVPRTGGQYAGSVIAILVMGIFYEFLLTLRSQLESRWSDQNNSKLTEYSATQFRIDISRATIQFFESLLAYALMLITMTFNVGLFFAVIAGIALGTLIFSRFRVQGYIKRACGC
;
A
#
# COMPACT_ATOMS: atom_id res chain seq x y z
N MET A 1 18.55 60.91 -24.39
CA MET A 1 17.57 61.26 -23.34
C MET A 1 16.26 60.47 -23.40
N LYS A 2 15.66 60.18 -24.57
CA LYS A 2 14.43 59.37 -24.65
C LYS A 2 14.59 57.90 -24.19
N PHE A 3 15.76 57.29 -24.37
CA PHE A 3 16.02 55.89 -23.99
C PHE A 3 16.07 55.66 -22.45
N TYR A 4 16.56 56.65 -21.69
CA TYR A 4 16.57 56.58 -20.23
C TYR A 4 15.18 56.79 -19.61
N TYR A 5 14.30 57.53 -20.28
CA TYR A 5 12.91 57.71 -19.85
C TYR A 5 12.10 56.41 -19.97
N TYR A 6 12.31 55.61 -21.02
CA TYR A 6 11.65 54.31 -21.17
C TYR A 6 12.14 53.28 -20.13
N LEU A 7 13.42 53.30 -19.77
CA LEU A 7 13.94 52.44 -18.71
C LEU A 7 13.42 52.85 -17.32
N SER A 8 13.30 54.15 -17.03
CA SER A 8 12.69 54.62 -15.79
C SER A 8 11.20 54.35 -15.71
N PHE A 9 10.46 54.45 -16.82
CA PHE A 9 9.02 54.13 -16.86
C PHE A 9 8.75 52.63 -16.65
N ALA A 10 9.61 51.77 -17.21
CA ALA A 10 9.52 50.32 -17.02
C ALA A 10 9.82 49.92 -15.57
N LEU A 11 10.81 50.55 -14.91
CA LEU A 11 11.12 50.29 -13.50
C LEU A 11 9.99 50.72 -12.55
N THR A 12 9.27 51.81 -12.85
CA THR A 12 8.16 52.28 -12.03
C THR A 12 6.90 51.42 -12.16
N ALA A 13 6.65 50.79 -13.32
CA ALA A 13 5.51 49.89 -13.50
C ALA A 13 5.69 48.50 -12.82
N LEU A 14 6.94 48.07 -12.62
CA LEU A 14 7.27 46.78 -11.98
C LEU A 14 7.03 46.77 -10.47
N ALA A 15 7.11 47.92 -9.79
CA ALA A 15 6.88 48.03 -8.35
C ALA A 15 5.38 48.09 -7.98
N ASP A 16 4.54 48.58 -8.90
CA ASP A 16 3.09 48.72 -8.66
C ASP A 16 2.40 47.35 -8.62
N CYS A 17 2.83 46.38 -9.44
CA CYS A 17 2.19 45.06 -9.48
C CYS A 17 2.40 44.20 -8.21
N GLN A 18 3.41 44.52 -7.39
CA GLN A 18 3.59 43.90 -6.06
C GLN A 18 2.73 44.56 -4.97
N GLN A 19 2.20 45.76 -5.22
CA GLN A 19 1.30 46.48 -4.30
C GLN A 19 -0.17 46.36 -4.73
N ASP A 20 -0.44 46.38 -6.03
CA ASP A 20 -1.74 46.19 -6.67
C ASP A 20 -1.65 45.24 -7.88
N PRO A 21 -1.78 43.91 -7.67
CA PRO A 21 -1.77 42.91 -8.73
C PRO A 21 -3.09 42.84 -9.53
N THR A 22 -4.08 43.69 -9.22
CA THR A 22 -5.41 43.62 -9.86
C THR A 22 -5.54 44.48 -11.12
N SER A 23 -4.54 45.33 -11.40
CA SER A 23 -4.52 46.17 -12.59
C SER A 23 -4.25 45.36 -13.86
N ASP A 24 -4.93 45.71 -14.97
CA ASP A 24 -4.78 45.02 -16.26
C ASP A 24 -3.35 45.18 -16.86
N SER A 25 -2.59 46.19 -16.41
CA SER A 25 -1.17 46.39 -16.76
C SER A 25 -0.26 45.28 -16.23
N CYS A 26 -0.66 44.55 -15.18
CA CYS A 26 0.14 43.49 -14.57
C CYS A 26 0.01 42.14 -15.28
N ALA A 27 -0.77 42.06 -16.37
CA ALA A 27 -1.00 40.80 -17.07
C ALA A 27 0.27 40.11 -17.58
N ASN A 28 1.27 40.87 -18.02
CA ASN A 28 2.55 40.35 -18.50
C ASN A 28 3.67 40.51 -17.46
N TYR A 29 3.34 40.83 -16.21
CA TYR A 29 4.32 40.87 -15.14
C TYR A 29 4.82 39.45 -14.82
N THR A 30 6.13 39.31 -14.65
CA THR A 30 6.76 38.07 -14.20
C THR A 30 7.66 38.40 -13.02
N LEU A 31 7.51 37.65 -11.93
CA LEU A 31 8.41 37.72 -10.79
C LEU A 31 9.82 37.35 -11.24
N ASP A 32 10.80 38.13 -10.77
CA ASP A 32 12.20 37.94 -11.11
C ASP A 32 12.69 36.53 -10.73
N PRO A 33 13.27 35.75 -11.66
CA PRO A 33 13.71 34.37 -11.42
C PRO A 33 14.73 34.24 -10.27
N LYS A 34 15.56 35.27 -10.06
CA LYS A 34 16.51 35.28 -8.94
C LYS A 34 15.79 35.43 -7.61
N THR A 35 14.82 36.34 -7.51
CA THR A 35 13.96 36.47 -6.34
C THR A 35 13.18 35.18 -6.02
N VAL A 36 12.71 34.46 -7.05
CA VAL A 36 12.07 33.15 -6.88
C VAL A 36 13.04 32.11 -6.31
N THR A 37 14.24 32.03 -6.89
CA THR A 37 15.27 31.07 -6.44
C THR A 37 15.75 31.37 -5.02
N ASP A 38 15.99 32.65 -4.69
CA ASP A 38 16.43 33.09 -3.37
C ASP A 38 15.35 32.79 -2.31
N SER A 39 14.07 33.04 -2.64
CA SER A 39 12.93 32.72 -1.77
C SER A 39 12.77 31.22 -1.54
N LEU A 40 12.91 30.40 -2.60
CA LEU A 40 12.84 28.95 -2.52
C LEU A 40 13.99 28.38 -1.66
N ASN A 41 15.21 28.87 -1.86
CA ASN A 41 16.37 28.47 -1.07
C ASN A 41 16.22 28.86 0.41
N ASP A 42 15.73 30.07 0.69
CA ASP A 42 15.46 30.51 2.07
C ASP A 42 14.43 29.61 2.77
N LEU A 43 13.33 29.28 2.08
CA LEU A 43 12.29 28.40 2.62
C LEU A 43 12.79 26.97 2.83
N CYS A 44 13.43 26.36 1.83
CA CYS A 44 13.86 24.97 1.92
C CYS A 44 15.09 24.76 2.81
N THR A 45 15.90 25.79 3.09
CA THR A 45 16.98 25.70 4.09
C THR A 45 16.45 25.81 5.52
N GLN A 46 15.39 26.60 5.73
CA GLN A 46 14.74 26.71 7.04
C GLN A 46 13.89 25.47 7.36
N MET A 47 13.17 24.92 6.38
CA MET A 47 12.34 23.73 6.53
C MET A 47 12.49 22.79 5.32
N PRO A 48 13.45 21.83 5.38
CA PRO A 48 13.80 20.99 4.22
C PRO A 48 12.73 19.96 3.84
N ASN A 49 11.84 19.60 4.77
CA ASN A 49 10.90 18.48 4.59
C ASN A 49 9.49 18.92 4.13
N MET A 50 9.34 20.16 3.64
CA MET A 50 8.07 20.60 3.07
C MET A 50 7.78 19.82 1.78
N PRO A 51 6.53 19.42 1.50
CA PRO A 51 6.16 18.71 0.28
C PRO A 51 6.66 19.40 -1.00
N GLY A 52 6.55 20.73 -1.09
CA GLY A 52 7.04 21.51 -2.23
C GLY A 52 8.58 21.47 -2.39
N CYS A 53 9.34 21.48 -1.30
CA CYS A 53 10.81 21.32 -1.35
C CYS A 53 11.19 19.89 -1.77
N GLY A 54 10.46 18.88 -1.28
CA GLY A 54 10.64 17.48 -1.69
C GLY A 54 10.49 17.30 -3.21
N ILE A 55 9.45 17.88 -3.80
CA ILE A 55 9.24 17.89 -5.26
C ILE A 55 10.39 18.61 -5.97
N GLY A 56 10.87 19.73 -5.44
CA GLY A 56 12.04 20.45 -5.97
C GLY A 56 13.30 19.59 -6.02
N TYR A 57 13.61 18.86 -4.93
CA TYR A 57 14.74 17.93 -4.89
C TYR A 57 14.57 16.78 -5.90
N MET A 58 13.35 16.26 -6.08
CA MET A 58 13.06 15.23 -7.07
C MET A 58 13.29 15.72 -8.51
N CYS A 59 12.82 16.93 -8.82
CA CYS A 59 13.02 17.56 -10.13
C CYS A 59 14.50 17.86 -10.42
N GLY A 60 15.30 18.19 -9.40
CA GLY A 60 16.74 18.39 -9.55
C GLY A 60 17.49 17.10 -9.87
N ASN A 61 17.08 15.97 -9.26
CA ASN A 61 17.78 14.70 -9.39
C ASN A 61 17.39 13.89 -10.65
N ASN A 62 16.20 14.12 -11.22
CA ASN A 62 15.71 13.35 -12.36
C ASN A 62 15.55 14.23 -13.61
N THR A 63 16.48 14.07 -14.55
CA THR A 63 16.51 14.83 -15.82
C THR A 63 15.33 14.54 -16.73
N SER A 64 14.63 13.41 -16.55
CA SER A 64 13.50 13.02 -17.41
C SER A 64 12.22 13.82 -17.13
N ILE A 65 12.10 14.41 -15.94
CA ILE A 65 10.91 15.15 -15.50
C ILE A 65 11.12 16.67 -15.43
N GLN A 66 12.33 17.17 -15.70
CA GLN A 66 12.67 18.59 -15.58
C GLN A 66 11.80 19.53 -16.43
N ASN A 67 11.27 19.05 -17.55
CA ASN A 67 10.44 19.84 -18.47
C ASN A 67 8.95 19.86 -18.09
N GLN A 68 8.56 19.23 -16.97
CA GLN A 68 7.17 19.19 -16.52
C GLN A 68 6.79 20.48 -15.78
N PRO A 69 5.52 20.92 -15.85
CA PRO A 69 5.08 22.21 -15.29
C PRO A 69 5.30 22.32 -13.77
N TYR A 70 5.16 21.21 -13.04
CA TYR A 70 5.38 21.13 -11.60
C TYR A 70 6.88 21.22 -11.19
N CYS A 71 7.81 21.06 -12.15
CA CYS A 71 9.23 21.24 -11.90
C CYS A 71 9.72 22.68 -12.10
N SER A 72 8.85 23.61 -12.48
CA SER A 72 9.21 25.03 -12.51
C SER A 72 9.43 25.55 -11.08
N GLN A 73 10.49 26.35 -10.89
CA GLN A 73 10.78 26.96 -9.57
C GLN A 73 9.62 27.82 -9.06
N PHE A 74 8.85 28.42 -9.97
CA PHE A 74 7.66 29.19 -9.62
C PHE A 74 6.51 28.30 -9.14
N SER A 75 6.27 27.14 -9.77
CA SER A 75 5.29 26.16 -9.29
C SER A 75 5.69 25.61 -7.92
N GLN A 76 6.97 25.33 -7.68
CA GLN A 76 7.46 24.88 -6.36
C GLN A 76 7.24 25.94 -5.28
N LEU A 77 7.49 27.22 -5.61
CA LEU A 77 7.18 28.33 -4.71
C LEU A 77 5.67 28.46 -4.48
N ALA A 78 4.85 28.24 -5.52
CA ALA A 78 3.40 28.22 -5.41
C ALA A 78 2.92 27.09 -4.49
N ASP A 79 3.49 25.89 -4.58
CA ASP A 79 3.17 24.75 -3.71
C ASP A 79 3.39 25.08 -2.23
N ILE A 80 4.51 25.73 -1.90
CA ILE A 80 4.84 26.13 -0.53
C ILE A 80 3.97 27.30 -0.06
N CYS A 81 3.81 28.32 -0.91
CA CYS A 81 3.26 29.60 -0.48
C CYS A 81 1.74 29.75 -0.71
N ALA A 82 1.13 28.96 -1.60
CA ALA A 82 -0.32 28.92 -1.78
C ALA A 82 -0.97 27.86 -0.90
N THR A 83 -0.34 26.68 -0.79
CA THR A 83 -0.97 25.49 -0.19
C THR A 83 -0.51 25.21 1.24
N ASP A 84 0.76 25.42 1.57
CA ASP A 84 1.33 24.99 2.86
C ASP A 84 1.40 26.13 3.90
N MET A 85 2.25 27.14 3.71
CA MET A 85 2.48 28.21 4.69
C MET A 85 2.58 29.61 4.05
N PRO A 86 1.44 30.26 3.77
CA PRO A 86 1.42 31.58 3.11
C PRO A 86 2.02 32.73 3.96
N LYS A 87 2.25 32.53 5.26
CA LYS A 87 2.68 33.58 6.18
C LYS A 87 4.20 33.69 6.36
N MET A 88 4.99 32.82 5.72
CA MET A 88 6.45 32.87 5.82
C MET A 88 7.04 34.08 5.10
N SER A 89 8.18 34.57 5.58
CA SER A 89 8.88 35.73 4.99
C SER A 89 9.25 35.51 3.52
N GLY A 90 9.72 34.31 3.18
CA GLY A 90 10.05 33.93 1.80
C GLY A 90 8.84 33.86 0.86
N CYS A 91 7.61 33.76 1.39
CA CYS A 91 6.40 33.73 0.60
C CYS A 91 5.82 35.10 0.27
N LYS A 92 6.33 36.19 0.88
CA LYS A 92 5.82 37.55 0.65
C LYS A 92 5.78 37.95 -0.83
N PRO A 93 6.86 37.74 -1.63
CA PRO A 93 6.85 38.14 -3.04
C PRO A 93 5.78 37.40 -3.86
N TYR A 94 5.51 36.13 -3.53
CA TYR A 94 4.49 35.32 -4.19
C TYR A 94 3.06 35.71 -3.77
N VAL A 95 2.84 35.85 -2.46
CA VAL A 95 1.51 36.16 -1.90
C VAL A 95 1.01 37.54 -2.37
N GLN A 96 1.93 38.49 -2.50
CA GLN A 96 1.63 39.83 -3.01
C GLN A 96 1.10 39.84 -4.44
N ILE A 97 1.50 38.89 -5.28
CA ILE A 97 1.13 38.86 -6.70
C ILE A 97 0.02 37.84 -7.01
N CYS A 98 0.01 36.68 -6.35
CA CYS A 98 -0.86 35.55 -6.73
C CYS A 98 -2.00 35.28 -5.74
N ASN A 99 -1.94 35.75 -4.49
CA ASN A 99 -2.97 35.44 -3.48
C ASN A 99 -4.09 36.51 -3.41
N ALA A 100 -4.04 37.52 -4.28
CA ALA A 100 -5.13 38.49 -4.42
C ALA A 100 -6.29 37.88 -5.21
N LYS A 101 -7.54 38.03 -4.71
CA LYS A 101 -8.76 37.39 -5.26
C LYS A 101 -9.04 37.64 -6.76
N ASN A 102 -8.43 38.66 -7.37
CA ASN A 102 -8.58 39.01 -8.78
C ASN A 102 -7.23 39.41 -9.41
N THR A 103 -6.17 38.67 -9.11
CA THR A 103 -4.88 38.91 -9.78
C THR A 103 -5.01 38.75 -11.28
N LYS A 104 -4.42 39.68 -12.03
CA LYS A 104 -4.35 39.62 -13.50
C LYS A 104 -3.02 39.04 -14.00
N VAL A 105 -2.08 38.77 -13.10
CA VAL A 105 -0.73 38.27 -13.42
C VAL A 105 -0.82 36.87 -14.03
N LYS A 106 -0.48 36.73 -15.32
CA LYS A 106 -0.58 35.45 -16.05
C LYS A 106 0.32 34.36 -15.47
N GLN A 107 1.48 34.72 -14.93
CA GLN A 107 2.44 33.76 -14.36
C GLN A 107 1.82 32.88 -13.26
N CYS A 108 0.87 33.41 -12.49
CA CYS A 108 0.14 32.67 -11.45
C CYS A 108 -0.76 31.57 -12.01
N PHE A 109 -1.21 31.72 -13.26
CA PHE A 109 -2.09 30.77 -13.95
C PHE A 109 -1.32 29.83 -14.86
N ASP A 110 -0.20 30.27 -15.43
CA ASP A 110 0.64 29.46 -16.32
C ASP A 110 1.39 28.35 -15.56
N ASN A 111 1.74 28.60 -14.29
CA ASN A 111 2.40 27.63 -13.41
C ASN A 111 1.66 27.53 -12.07
N PRO A 112 0.47 26.90 -12.05
CA PRO A 112 -0.34 26.78 -10.85
C PRO A 112 0.31 25.80 -9.85
N PRO A 113 -0.03 25.91 -8.55
CA PRO A 113 0.37 24.91 -7.57
C PRO A 113 -0.23 23.53 -7.92
N LEU A 114 0.48 22.48 -7.52
CA LEU A 114 0.04 21.10 -7.61
C LEU A 114 -1.33 20.93 -6.93
N PRO A 115 -2.36 20.49 -7.68
CA PRO A 115 -3.70 20.35 -7.13
C PRO A 115 -3.72 19.30 -6.02
N SER A 116 -4.47 19.56 -4.95
CA SER A 116 -4.63 18.62 -3.82
C SER A 116 -3.33 18.18 -3.13
N LEU A 117 -2.24 18.95 -3.26
CA LEU A 117 -1.03 18.72 -2.48
C LEU A 117 -1.37 18.93 -0.99
N PRO A 118 -1.12 17.96 -0.10
CA PRO A 118 -1.34 18.16 1.33
C PRO A 118 -0.31 19.14 1.89
N ASP A 119 -0.74 20.01 2.81
CA ASP A 119 0.17 20.86 3.59
C ASP A 119 1.09 20.01 4.49
N THR A 120 2.19 20.58 4.99
CA THR A 120 3.19 19.87 5.79
C THR A 120 2.58 19.23 7.04
N MET A 121 1.67 19.92 7.73
CA MET A 121 1.06 19.40 8.96
C MET A 121 0.13 18.23 8.68
N THR A 122 -0.68 18.36 7.63
CA THR A 122 -1.62 17.35 7.14
C THR A 122 -0.84 16.13 6.65
N ALA A 123 0.18 16.32 5.80
CA ALA A 123 1.05 15.25 5.32
C ALA A 123 1.73 14.50 6.49
N GLN A 124 2.27 15.23 7.48
CA GLN A 124 2.88 14.62 8.66
C GLN A 124 1.86 13.82 9.47
N SER A 125 0.65 14.36 9.64
CA SER A 125 -0.42 13.69 10.38
C SER A 125 -0.90 12.42 9.67
N LEU A 126 -0.99 12.44 8.33
CA LEU A 126 -1.40 11.30 7.52
C LEU A 126 -0.34 10.20 7.54
N VAL A 127 0.94 10.56 7.35
CA VAL A 127 2.05 9.59 7.49
C VAL A 127 2.05 8.99 8.88
N LYS A 128 1.91 9.81 9.93
CA LYS A 128 1.87 9.33 11.31
C LYS A 128 0.66 8.44 11.57
N SER A 129 -0.54 8.79 11.08
CA SER A 129 -1.75 7.98 11.30
C SER A 129 -1.63 6.64 10.60
N ILE A 130 -1.18 6.65 9.33
CA ILE A 130 -0.92 5.44 8.55
C ILE A 130 0.09 4.56 9.30
N CYS A 131 1.24 5.12 9.71
CA CYS A 131 2.30 4.36 10.38
C CYS A 131 1.95 3.90 11.80
N THR A 132 0.94 4.51 12.45
CA THR A 132 0.47 4.10 13.78
C THR A 132 -0.63 3.04 13.70
N GLU A 133 -1.52 3.15 12.71
CA GLU A 133 -2.56 2.14 12.46
C GLU A 133 -1.98 0.87 11.84
N MET A 134 -0.92 1.00 11.05
CA MET A 134 -0.25 -0.12 10.39
C MET A 134 1.24 0.15 10.17
N THR A 135 2.08 -0.81 10.58
CA THR A 135 3.52 -0.75 10.33
C THR A 135 3.82 -1.13 8.88
N MET A 136 4.15 -0.14 8.05
CA MET A 136 4.56 -0.34 6.66
C MET A 136 6.04 0.03 6.45
N ASP A 137 6.66 -0.55 5.42
CA ASP A 137 8.01 -0.18 4.99
C ASP A 137 8.03 1.29 4.54
N GLY A 138 8.97 2.07 5.06
CA GLY A 138 9.07 3.52 4.88
C GLY A 138 8.69 4.33 6.12
N CYS A 139 7.90 3.75 7.05
CA CYS A 139 7.54 4.40 8.30
C CYS A 139 8.75 4.65 9.23
N GLU A 140 9.79 3.82 9.12
CA GLU A 140 11.06 3.97 9.85
C GLU A 140 11.85 5.22 9.46
N LYS A 141 11.62 5.76 8.26
CA LYS A 141 12.27 7.01 7.80
C LYS A 141 11.74 8.23 8.54
N CYS A 142 10.53 8.14 9.10
CA CYS A 142 9.82 9.25 9.73
C CYS A 142 9.49 9.00 11.21
N ALA A 143 10.05 7.93 11.81
CA ALA A 143 9.86 7.58 13.21
C ALA A 143 11.00 8.08 14.12
N GLY A 144 10.66 8.41 15.37
CA GLY A 144 11.62 8.76 16.41
C GLY A 144 12.48 9.99 16.08
N SER A 145 13.78 9.91 16.33
CA SER A 145 14.74 11.01 16.11
C SER A 145 14.96 11.39 14.65
N LYS A 146 14.45 10.61 13.69
CA LYS A 146 14.56 10.84 12.24
C LYS A 146 13.37 11.61 11.65
N ALA A 147 12.36 11.92 12.46
CA ALA A 147 11.18 12.67 12.01
C ALA A 147 11.51 14.06 11.45
N SER A 148 12.61 14.68 11.91
CA SER A 148 13.09 15.99 11.44
C SER A 148 13.85 15.96 10.12
N SER A 149 14.16 14.79 9.56
CA SER A 149 14.85 14.62 8.25
C SER A 149 14.06 13.70 7.32
N CYS A 150 12.75 13.59 7.55
CA CYS A 150 11.86 12.72 6.80
C CYS A 150 11.47 13.39 5.49
N ASP A 151 11.65 12.69 4.36
CA ASP A 151 11.00 13.07 3.11
C ASP A 151 9.50 12.78 3.21
N LEU A 152 8.73 13.77 3.71
CA LEU A 152 7.31 13.61 4.00
C LEU A 152 6.53 13.19 2.76
N ILE A 153 6.72 13.88 1.64
CA ILE A 153 5.93 13.65 0.42
C ILE A 153 6.33 12.35 -0.27
N GLY A 154 7.63 12.02 -0.27
CA GLY A 154 8.12 10.75 -0.81
C GLY A 154 7.61 9.55 0.00
N VAL A 155 7.68 9.62 1.33
CA VAL A 155 7.17 8.54 2.21
C VAL A 155 5.66 8.44 2.14
N TYR A 156 4.93 9.56 2.19
CA TYR A 156 3.47 9.55 2.03
C TYR A 156 3.04 8.93 0.70
N SER A 157 3.70 9.29 -0.39
CA SER A 157 3.42 8.73 -1.71
C SER A 157 3.76 7.24 -1.77
N GLN A 158 4.90 6.81 -1.20
CA GLN A 158 5.26 5.39 -1.11
C GLN A 158 4.20 4.57 -0.36
N LEU A 159 3.70 5.09 0.77
CA LEU A 159 2.65 4.45 1.57
C LEU A 159 1.33 4.34 0.80
N CYS A 160 0.93 5.40 0.10
CA CYS A 160 -0.31 5.42 -0.67
C CYS A 160 -0.24 4.63 -1.98
N ILE A 161 0.94 4.51 -2.59
CA ILE A 161 1.17 3.58 -3.71
C ILE A 161 1.00 2.13 -3.24
N ALA A 162 1.46 1.79 -2.02
CA ALA A 162 1.36 0.44 -1.49
C ALA A 162 -0.11 0.02 -1.24
N MET A 163 -0.95 0.94 -0.75
CA MET A 163 -2.39 0.71 -0.56
C MET A 163 -3.23 1.96 -0.94
N PRO A 164 -3.68 2.07 -2.19
CA PRO A 164 -4.30 3.30 -2.70
C PRO A 164 -5.75 3.54 -2.21
N GLU A 165 -6.42 2.50 -1.70
CA GLU A 165 -7.85 2.57 -1.31
C GLU A 165 -8.06 2.95 0.17
N MET A 166 -7.02 3.47 0.84
CA MET A 166 -7.13 3.98 2.21
C MET A 166 -7.75 5.38 2.26
N SER A 167 -8.55 5.65 3.29
CA SER A 167 -9.14 6.98 3.49
C SER A 167 -8.08 8.07 3.67
N GLN A 168 -6.93 7.73 4.26
CA GLN A 168 -5.78 8.62 4.42
C GLN A 168 -5.07 8.97 3.10
N CYS A 169 -5.34 8.26 2.02
CA CYS A 169 -4.73 8.46 0.70
C CYS A 169 -5.59 9.27 -0.27
N SER A 170 -6.68 9.87 0.20
CA SER A 170 -7.57 10.71 -0.61
C SER A 170 -6.89 11.95 -1.20
N ALA A 171 -6.04 12.64 -0.42
CA ALA A 171 -5.27 13.80 -0.90
C ALA A 171 -4.26 13.39 -1.99
N TRP A 172 -3.51 12.31 -1.75
CA TRP A 172 -2.61 11.71 -2.75
C TRP A 172 -3.37 11.35 -4.04
N LYS A 173 -4.53 10.69 -3.94
CA LYS A 173 -5.38 10.33 -5.08
C LYS A 173 -5.83 11.57 -5.86
N GLY A 174 -6.28 12.62 -5.17
CA GLY A 174 -6.63 13.90 -5.78
C GLY A 174 -5.46 14.55 -6.53
N MET A 175 -4.25 14.51 -5.96
CA MET A 175 -3.04 15.02 -6.61
C MET A 175 -2.71 14.22 -7.88
N CYS A 176 -2.83 12.90 -7.82
CA CYS A 176 -2.55 12.03 -8.95
C CYS A 176 -3.59 12.12 -10.07
N ASP A 177 -4.87 12.22 -9.72
CA ASP A 177 -5.96 12.30 -10.69
C ASP A 177 -5.95 13.65 -11.42
N ALA A 178 -5.48 14.71 -10.75
CA ALA A 178 -5.29 16.02 -11.36
C ALA A 178 -4.20 16.06 -12.44
N GLN A 179 -3.28 15.08 -12.48
CA GLN A 179 -2.28 14.96 -13.55
C GLN A 179 -2.86 14.39 -14.86
N GLY A 180 -4.10 13.88 -14.84
CA GLY A 180 -4.79 13.35 -16.02
C GLY A 180 -3.94 12.32 -16.79
N PRO A 181 -3.63 12.56 -18.09
CA PRO A 181 -2.88 11.61 -18.92
C PRO A 181 -1.41 11.44 -18.49
N ASN A 182 -0.86 12.39 -17.72
CA ASN A 182 0.54 12.37 -17.27
C ASN A 182 0.73 11.65 -15.93
N LYS A 183 -0.33 11.05 -15.35
CA LYS A 183 -0.29 10.35 -14.06
C LYS A 183 0.84 9.31 -13.96
N ASN A 184 1.09 8.56 -15.04
CA ASN A 184 2.13 7.53 -15.10
C ASN A 184 3.56 8.09 -15.25
N SER A 185 3.69 9.35 -15.70
CA SER A 185 4.96 10.06 -15.80
C SER A 185 5.35 10.73 -14.48
N PHE A 186 4.40 10.90 -13.55
CA PHE A 186 4.65 11.61 -12.31
C PHE A 186 5.16 10.63 -11.24
N PRO A 187 6.43 10.72 -10.78
CA PRO A 187 7.02 9.67 -9.95
C PRO A 187 6.34 9.43 -8.60
N LEU A 188 5.66 10.45 -8.06
CA LEU A 188 4.88 10.34 -6.81
C LEU A 188 3.55 9.60 -6.99
N CYS A 189 3.06 9.51 -8.22
CA CYS A 189 1.80 8.89 -8.60
C CYS A 189 1.98 7.67 -9.49
N GLN A 190 3.22 7.39 -9.90
CA GLN A 190 3.65 6.16 -10.51
C GLN A 190 3.47 5.05 -9.48
N SER A 191 2.22 4.63 -9.36
CA SER A 191 1.91 3.23 -9.19
C SER A 191 2.66 2.59 -10.33
N SER A 192 3.80 1.95 -10.07
CA SER A 192 4.20 0.88 -10.97
C SER A 192 2.91 0.09 -11.19
N ASP A 193 2.46 -0.07 -12.43
CA ASP A 193 1.39 -0.98 -12.86
C ASP A 193 1.82 -2.45 -12.57
N SER A 194 2.34 -2.68 -11.37
CA SER A 194 3.19 -3.78 -10.92
C SER A 194 3.52 -3.57 -9.43
N ASN A 195 2.51 -3.35 -8.60
CA ASN A 195 2.59 -3.85 -7.22
C ASN A 195 1.21 -4.23 -6.65
N VAL A 196 0.49 -5.01 -7.44
CA VAL A 196 -0.48 -6.00 -6.91
C VAL A 196 0.25 -7.11 -6.14
N ASP A 197 1.52 -6.92 -5.76
CA ASP A 197 2.45 -7.89 -5.16
C ASP A 197 3.17 -7.34 -3.92
N ALA A 198 2.83 -6.14 -3.43
CA ALA A 198 3.38 -5.64 -2.17
C ALA A 198 3.09 -6.66 -1.06
N PRO A 199 4.12 -7.16 -0.35
CA PRO A 199 3.96 -8.28 0.54
C PRO A 199 3.11 -7.89 1.76
N PRO A 200 2.00 -8.59 2.04
CA PRO A 200 1.24 -8.38 3.26
C PRO A 200 2.12 -8.56 4.50
N THR A 201 1.91 -7.68 5.48
CA THR A 201 2.69 -7.61 6.72
C THR A 201 2.34 -8.80 7.61
N MET A 202 3.30 -9.70 7.86
CA MET A 202 3.10 -10.81 8.79
C MET A 202 3.02 -10.30 10.23
N ARG A 203 1.94 -10.62 10.94
CA ARG A 203 1.73 -10.24 12.35
C ARG A 203 1.74 -11.50 13.23
N MET A 204 2.44 -11.44 14.35
CA MET A 204 2.55 -12.55 15.32
C MET A 204 1.56 -12.38 16.48
N TYR A 205 0.32 -11.99 16.17
CA TYR A 205 -0.80 -11.89 17.11
C TYR A 205 -2.12 -11.99 16.35
N PHE A 206 -3.20 -12.41 17.02
CA PHE A 206 -4.50 -12.54 16.38
C PHE A 206 -5.01 -11.23 15.79
N HIS A 207 -5.37 -11.24 14.50
CA HIS A 207 -5.82 -10.04 13.79
C HIS A 207 -6.97 -10.32 12.82
N THR A 208 -7.70 -9.26 12.48
CA THR A 208 -8.91 -9.29 11.63
C THR A 208 -8.66 -8.71 10.24
N GLY A 209 -7.43 -8.86 9.72
CA GLY A 209 -7.08 -8.43 8.36
C GLY A 209 -7.69 -9.33 7.28
N PHE A 210 -7.75 -8.85 6.04
CA PHE A 210 -8.23 -9.63 4.90
C PHE A 210 -7.15 -9.86 3.82
N ALA A 211 -5.95 -9.31 3.99
CA ALA A 211 -4.84 -9.42 3.04
C ALA A 211 -3.63 -10.10 3.72
N ASP A 212 -3.61 -11.43 3.69
CA ASP A 212 -2.52 -12.28 4.22
C ASP A 212 -2.12 -13.35 3.20
N TYR A 213 -0.87 -13.81 3.28
CA TYR A 213 -0.39 -14.95 2.48
C TYR A 213 -1.00 -16.26 2.97
N ILE A 214 -1.68 -16.97 2.06
CA ILE A 214 -2.29 -18.28 2.35
C ILE A 214 -1.50 -19.36 1.62
N LEU A 215 -0.55 -20.01 2.32
CA LEU A 215 0.36 -21.08 1.83
C LEU A 215 1.33 -20.69 0.70
N PHE A 216 0.87 -19.95 -0.30
CA PHE A 216 1.63 -19.56 -1.50
C PHE A 216 1.62 -18.04 -1.67
N LYS A 217 2.62 -17.53 -2.39
CA LYS A 217 2.74 -16.09 -2.68
C LYS A 217 1.55 -15.59 -3.52
N GLU A 218 1.03 -16.45 -4.39
CA GLU A 218 -0.03 -16.17 -5.34
C GLU A 218 -1.42 -16.17 -4.69
N TRP A 219 -1.59 -16.87 -3.56
CA TRP A 219 -2.87 -16.97 -2.88
C TRP A 219 -2.98 -15.91 -1.78
N VAL A 220 -3.31 -14.67 -2.20
CA VAL A 220 -3.53 -13.51 -1.33
C VAL A 220 -4.89 -12.88 -1.64
N PRO A 221 -5.84 -12.88 -0.69
CA PRO A 221 -7.09 -12.16 -0.87
C PRO A 221 -6.85 -10.65 -0.82
N ARG A 222 -7.32 -9.91 -1.83
CA ARG A 222 -7.22 -8.44 -1.89
C ARG A 222 -8.58 -7.75 -1.78
N THR A 223 -9.66 -8.52 -1.86
CA THR A 223 -11.04 -8.05 -1.75
C THR A 223 -11.80 -8.88 -0.72
N GLY A 224 -12.85 -8.31 -0.12
CA GLY A 224 -13.69 -9.03 0.83
C GLY A 224 -14.33 -10.30 0.24
N GLY A 225 -14.67 -10.28 -1.06
CA GLY A 225 -15.18 -11.45 -1.78
C GLY A 225 -14.14 -12.56 -1.94
N GLN A 226 -12.90 -12.22 -2.30
CA GLN A 226 -11.80 -13.20 -2.36
C GLN A 226 -11.49 -13.78 -0.99
N TYR A 227 -11.52 -12.97 0.06
CA TYR A 227 -11.33 -13.43 1.43
C TYR A 227 -12.42 -14.43 1.85
N ALA A 228 -13.69 -14.13 1.58
CA ALA A 228 -14.79 -15.06 1.82
C ALA A 228 -14.62 -16.38 1.05
N GLY A 229 -14.15 -16.31 -0.21
CA GLY A 229 -13.79 -17.48 -1.00
C GLY A 229 -12.68 -18.33 -0.35
N SER A 230 -11.61 -17.69 0.15
CA SER A 230 -10.54 -18.38 0.87
C SER A 230 -11.01 -19.05 2.16
N VAL A 231 -11.88 -18.40 2.93
CA VAL A 231 -12.49 -18.98 4.13
C VAL A 231 -13.26 -20.26 3.80
N ILE A 232 -14.08 -20.24 2.74
CA ILE A 232 -14.82 -21.42 2.27
C ILE A 232 -13.86 -22.52 1.80
N ALA A 233 -12.82 -22.17 1.04
CA ALA A 233 -11.83 -23.13 0.56
C ALA A 233 -11.09 -23.83 1.71
N ILE A 234 -10.70 -23.09 2.76
CA ILE A 234 -10.03 -23.63 3.95
C ILE A 234 -10.99 -24.52 4.76
N LEU A 235 -12.26 -24.13 4.89
CA LEU A 235 -13.29 -24.96 5.51
C LEU A 235 -13.42 -26.31 4.77
N VAL A 236 -13.51 -26.28 3.44
CA VAL A 236 -13.56 -27.50 2.61
C VAL A 236 -12.28 -28.32 2.75
N MET A 237 -11.11 -27.69 2.81
CA MET A 237 -9.83 -28.36 3.05
C MET A 237 -9.81 -29.09 4.40
N GLY A 238 -10.35 -28.48 5.46
CA GLY A 238 -10.52 -29.12 6.77
C GLY A 238 -11.46 -30.33 6.75
N ILE A 239 -12.58 -30.24 6.02
CA ILE A 239 -13.50 -31.38 5.83
C ILE A 239 -12.79 -32.51 5.06
N PHE A 240 -12.04 -32.17 4.03
CA PHE A 240 -11.31 -33.13 3.20
C PHE A 240 -10.18 -33.83 3.98
N TYR A 241 -9.49 -33.11 4.87
CA TYR A 241 -8.54 -33.70 5.80
C TYR A 241 -9.19 -34.80 6.66
N GLU A 242 -10.32 -34.51 7.31
CA GLU A 242 -11.06 -35.49 8.12
C GLU A 242 -11.62 -36.67 7.30
N PHE A 243 -11.95 -36.45 6.02
CA PHE A 243 -12.31 -37.51 5.10
C PHE A 243 -11.14 -38.49 4.88
N LEU A 244 -9.92 -38.00 4.64
CA LEU A 244 -8.74 -38.85 4.46
C LEU A 244 -8.39 -39.64 5.72
N LEU A 245 -8.51 -39.03 6.91
CA LEU A 245 -8.35 -39.74 8.19
C LEU A 245 -9.34 -40.90 8.30
N THR A 246 -10.58 -40.67 7.91
CA THR A 246 -11.62 -41.69 7.94
C THR A 246 -11.35 -42.80 6.92
N LEU A 247 -10.93 -42.44 5.71
CA LEU A 247 -10.58 -43.39 4.66
C LEU A 247 -9.43 -44.30 5.09
N ARG A 248 -8.38 -43.73 5.70
CA ARG A 248 -7.27 -44.48 6.28
C ARG A 248 -7.76 -45.48 7.32
N SER A 249 -8.59 -45.03 8.27
CA SER A 249 -9.16 -45.89 9.32
C SER A 249 -9.94 -47.08 8.74
N GLN A 250 -10.74 -46.84 7.69
CA GLN A 250 -11.49 -47.91 7.04
C GLN A 250 -10.59 -48.90 6.29
N LEU A 251 -9.60 -48.40 5.54
CA LEU A 251 -8.67 -49.25 4.80
C LEU A 251 -7.81 -50.10 5.76
N GLU A 252 -7.36 -49.50 6.86
CA GLU A 252 -6.62 -50.19 7.90
C GLU A 252 -7.46 -51.29 8.57
N SER A 253 -8.77 -51.08 8.75
CA SER A 253 -9.68 -52.12 9.20
C SER A 253 -9.78 -53.26 8.18
N ARG A 254 -9.94 -52.95 6.89
CA ARG A 254 -10.05 -53.97 5.83
C ARG A 254 -8.77 -54.79 5.66
N TRP A 255 -7.61 -54.15 5.74
CA TRP A 255 -6.33 -54.82 5.65
C TRP A 255 -6.06 -55.69 6.89
N SER A 256 -6.51 -55.25 8.08
CA SER A 256 -6.44 -56.06 9.31
C SER A 256 -7.24 -57.37 9.19
N ASP A 257 -8.45 -57.31 8.59
CA ASP A 257 -9.29 -58.50 8.40
C ASP A 257 -8.64 -59.52 7.44
N GLN A 258 -7.96 -59.03 6.39
CA GLN A 258 -7.24 -59.90 5.44
C GLN A 258 -6.01 -60.56 6.06
N ASN A 259 -5.26 -59.83 6.89
CA ASN A 259 -4.00 -60.31 7.47
C ASN A 259 -4.19 -61.48 8.46
N ASN A 260 -5.34 -61.54 9.14
CA ASN A 260 -5.64 -62.61 10.10
C ASN A 260 -5.99 -63.97 9.42
N SER A 261 -6.33 -63.96 8.13
CA SER A 261 -6.80 -65.15 7.40
C SER A 261 -5.71 -65.93 6.67
N LYS A 262 -4.46 -65.45 6.63
CA LYS A 262 -3.34 -66.07 5.90
C LYS A 262 -2.05 -66.05 6.71
N LEU A 263 -1.77 -67.14 7.41
CA LEU A 263 -0.55 -67.32 8.22
C LEU A 263 0.72 -67.61 7.38
N THR A 264 0.68 -67.66 6.05
CA THR A 264 1.84 -68.19 5.30
C THR A 264 1.82 -67.78 3.81
N GLU A 265 2.17 -66.53 3.49
CA GLU A 265 2.88 -66.15 2.24
C GLU A 265 3.13 -64.62 2.20
N TYR A 266 4.36 -64.21 2.48
CA TYR A 266 4.81 -62.82 2.39
C TYR A 266 5.23 -62.53 0.94
N SER A 267 4.27 -62.32 0.03
CA SER A 267 4.61 -62.14 -1.38
C SER A 267 3.65 -61.22 -2.13
N ALA A 268 4.20 -60.10 -2.63
CA ALA A 268 3.62 -59.03 -3.46
C ALA A 268 2.38 -58.27 -2.94
N THR A 269 1.39 -58.94 -2.31
CA THR A 269 0.14 -58.31 -1.87
C THR A 269 0.36 -57.39 -0.67
N GLN A 270 1.23 -57.78 0.26
CA GLN A 270 1.56 -56.98 1.45
C GLN A 270 2.33 -55.71 1.08
N PHE A 271 3.25 -55.79 0.12
CA PHE A 271 3.95 -54.63 -0.41
C PHE A 271 3.00 -53.61 -1.07
N ARG A 272 1.97 -54.07 -1.79
CA ARG A 272 0.93 -53.17 -2.37
C ARG A 272 0.11 -52.49 -1.27
N ILE A 273 -0.24 -53.21 -0.21
CA ILE A 273 -0.93 -52.66 0.96
C ILE A 273 -0.05 -51.61 1.65
N ASP A 274 1.21 -51.93 1.90
CA ASP A 274 2.17 -51.01 2.54
C ASP A 274 2.40 -49.75 1.72
N ILE A 275 2.51 -49.86 0.38
CA ILE A 275 2.58 -48.68 -0.51
C ILE A 275 1.32 -47.82 -0.39
N SER A 276 0.13 -48.45 -0.42
CA SER A 276 -1.12 -47.70 -0.34
C SER A 276 -1.30 -47.02 1.02
N ARG A 277 -0.87 -47.66 2.11
CA ARG A 277 -0.82 -47.06 3.45
C ARG A 277 0.12 -45.86 3.47
N ALA A 278 1.33 -46.01 2.92
CA ALA A 278 2.31 -44.94 2.86
C ALA A 278 1.82 -43.74 2.03
N THR A 279 1.12 -44.01 0.93
CA THR A 279 0.56 -42.96 0.05
C THR A 279 -0.52 -42.16 0.77
N ILE A 280 -1.44 -42.82 1.49
CA ILE A 280 -2.48 -42.12 2.25
C ILE A 280 -1.87 -41.31 3.40
N GLN A 281 -0.91 -41.89 4.12
CA GLN A 281 -0.18 -41.18 5.18
C GLN A 281 0.51 -39.93 4.65
N PHE A 282 1.09 -39.99 3.46
CA PHE A 282 1.74 -38.84 2.84
C PHE A 282 0.76 -37.68 2.60
N PHE A 283 -0.39 -37.95 1.98
CA PHE A 283 -1.40 -36.92 1.74
C PHE A 283 -2.04 -36.37 3.03
N GLU A 284 -2.26 -37.24 4.02
CA GLU A 284 -2.72 -36.86 5.36
C GLU A 284 -1.76 -35.85 6.00
N SER A 285 -0.46 -36.18 6.05
CA SER A 285 0.56 -35.31 6.62
C SER A 285 0.68 -33.99 5.85
N LEU A 286 0.59 -34.02 4.52
CA LEU A 286 0.66 -32.82 3.69
C LEU A 286 -0.46 -31.82 4.04
N LEU A 287 -1.70 -32.31 4.15
CA LEU A 287 -2.85 -31.47 4.52
C LEU A 287 -2.79 -31.02 5.97
N ALA A 288 -2.32 -31.87 6.89
CA ALA A 288 -2.15 -31.49 8.29
C ALA A 288 -1.17 -30.31 8.44
N TYR A 289 0.00 -30.38 7.79
CA TYR A 289 0.96 -29.29 7.80
C TYR A 289 0.45 -28.05 7.06
N ALA A 290 -0.29 -28.21 5.97
CA ALA A 290 -0.87 -27.07 5.26
C ALA A 290 -1.88 -26.30 6.14
N LEU A 291 -2.81 -27.02 6.82
CA LEU A 291 -3.76 -26.41 7.76
C LEU A 291 -3.05 -25.77 8.96
N MET A 292 -1.99 -26.41 9.47
CA MET A 292 -1.16 -25.83 10.53
C MET A 292 -0.52 -24.51 10.09
N LEU A 293 0.08 -24.45 8.89
CA LEU A 293 0.65 -23.22 8.34
C LEU A 293 -0.40 -22.11 8.19
N ILE A 294 -1.63 -22.46 7.79
CA ILE A 294 -2.74 -21.50 7.74
C ILE A 294 -3.06 -20.96 9.14
N THR A 295 -3.14 -21.80 10.17
CA THR A 295 -3.41 -21.32 11.54
C THR A 295 -2.30 -20.44 12.11
N MET A 296 -1.05 -20.65 11.65
CA MET A 296 0.11 -19.83 12.03
C MET A 296 0.10 -18.43 11.40
N THR A 297 -0.85 -18.12 10.51
CA THR A 297 -1.05 -16.76 10.00
C THR A 297 -1.68 -15.83 11.03
N PHE A 298 -2.20 -16.35 12.15
CA PHE A 298 -2.93 -15.58 13.19
C PHE A 298 -4.14 -14.79 12.68
N ASN A 299 -4.64 -15.06 11.47
CA ASN A 299 -5.87 -14.47 10.98
C ASN A 299 -7.08 -15.14 11.65
N VAL A 300 -7.90 -14.34 12.33
CA VAL A 300 -9.04 -14.84 13.12
C VAL A 300 -10.04 -15.62 12.26
N GLY A 301 -10.38 -15.12 11.06
CA GLY A 301 -11.37 -15.80 10.21
C GLY A 301 -10.84 -17.09 9.60
N LEU A 302 -9.56 -17.13 9.19
CA LEU A 302 -8.95 -18.36 8.69
C LEU A 302 -8.80 -19.41 9.80
N PHE A 303 -8.42 -18.98 11.01
CA PHE A 303 -8.32 -19.85 12.18
C PHE A 303 -9.66 -20.53 12.50
N PHE A 304 -10.75 -19.75 12.58
CA PHE A 304 -12.07 -20.33 12.81
C PHE A 304 -12.56 -21.18 11.64
N ALA A 305 -12.18 -20.86 10.40
CA ALA A 305 -12.49 -21.70 9.24
C ALA A 305 -11.85 -23.09 9.34
N VAL A 306 -10.59 -23.18 9.77
CA VAL A 306 -9.90 -24.47 10.00
C VAL A 306 -10.62 -25.28 11.08
N ILE A 307 -10.90 -24.68 12.24
CA ILE A 307 -11.58 -25.36 13.36
C ILE A 307 -12.98 -25.82 12.94
N ALA A 308 -13.74 -24.95 12.29
CA ALA A 308 -15.09 -25.27 11.81
C ALA A 308 -15.06 -26.39 10.77
N GLY A 309 -14.11 -26.38 9.83
CA GLY A 309 -13.94 -27.43 8.83
C GLY A 309 -13.63 -28.80 9.45
N ILE A 310 -12.69 -28.85 10.40
CA ILE A 310 -12.34 -30.07 11.14
C ILE A 310 -13.53 -30.58 11.96
N ALA A 311 -14.24 -29.69 12.66
CA ALA A 311 -15.41 -30.06 13.44
C ALA A 311 -16.55 -30.60 12.57
N LEU A 312 -16.86 -29.92 11.46
CA LEU A 312 -17.88 -30.36 10.50
C LEU A 312 -17.49 -31.68 9.83
N GLY A 313 -16.23 -31.85 9.42
CA GLY A 313 -15.72 -33.09 8.86
C GLY A 313 -15.85 -34.25 9.85
N THR A 314 -15.50 -34.02 11.12
CA THR A 314 -15.69 -35.01 12.18
C THR A 314 -17.16 -35.37 12.35
N LEU A 315 -18.08 -34.40 12.37
CA LEU A 315 -19.51 -34.66 12.48
C LEU A 315 -20.06 -35.50 11.32
N ILE A 316 -19.64 -35.21 10.08
CA ILE A 316 -20.07 -35.93 8.88
C ILE A 316 -19.53 -37.37 8.88
N PHE A 317 -18.25 -37.54 9.22
CA PHE A 317 -17.55 -38.82 9.05
C PHE A 317 -17.41 -39.66 10.32
N SER A 318 -17.76 -39.15 11.50
CA SER A 318 -17.62 -39.83 12.81
C SER A 318 -18.29 -41.20 12.83
N ARG A 319 -19.48 -41.33 12.23
CA ARG A 319 -20.23 -42.59 12.16
C ARG A 319 -19.43 -43.72 11.49
N PHE A 320 -18.65 -43.39 10.47
CA PHE A 320 -17.86 -44.39 9.74
C PHE A 320 -16.62 -44.85 10.51
N ARG A 321 -16.09 -44.04 11.44
CA ARG A 321 -14.97 -44.43 12.31
C ARG A 321 -15.41 -45.41 13.39
N VAL A 322 -16.59 -45.18 13.98
CA VAL A 322 -17.18 -46.05 15.03
C VAL A 322 -17.45 -47.46 14.49
N GLN A 323 -17.86 -47.58 13.24
CA GLN A 323 -18.16 -48.87 12.62
C GLN A 323 -16.93 -49.78 12.45
N GLY A 324 -15.72 -49.20 12.33
CA GLY A 324 -14.46 -49.95 12.35
C GLY A 324 -14.11 -50.50 13.74
N TYR A 325 -14.39 -49.74 14.80
CA TYR A 325 -14.21 -50.19 16.18
C TYR A 325 -15.21 -51.29 16.57
N ILE A 326 -16.48 -51.15 16.21
CA ILE A 326 -17.52 -52.15 16.51
C ILE A 326 -17.25 -53.47 15.77
N LYS A 327 -16.79 -53.42 14.51
CA LYS A 327 -16.38 -54.64 13.78
C LYS A 327 -15.24 -55.40 14.47
N ARG A 328 -14.26 -54.67 15.03
CA ARG A 328 -13.17 -55.28 15.82
C ARG A 328 -13.64 -55.84 17.16
N ALA A 329 -14.64 -55.22 17.79
CA ALA A 329 -15.17 -55.65 19.09
C ALA A 329 -16.15 -56.83 19.01
N CYS A 330 -16.87 -57.00 17.89
CA CYS A 330 -17.79 -58.13 17.65
C CYS A 330 -17.19 -59.28 16.82
N GLY A 331 -15.94 -59.16 16.37
CA GLY A 331 -15.22 -60.22 15.67
C GLY A 331 -14.48 -61.15 16.63
N CYS A 332 -15.23 -61.91 17.43
CA CYS A 332 -14.78 -63.12 18.13
C CYS A 332 -15.61 -64.31 17.61
#